data_AF-A0A662Y821-F1
#
_entry.id   AF-A0A662Y821-F1
#
_cell.length_a   1.000
_cell.length_b   1.000
_cell.length_c   1.000
_cell.angle_alpha   90.00
_cell.angle_beta   90.00
_cell.angle_gamma   90.00
#
_symmetry.space_group_name_H-M   'P 1'
#
loop_
_entity.id
_entity.type
_entity.pdbx_description
1 polymer ?
#
loop_
_entity_poly.entity_id
_entity_poly.type
_entity_poly.pdbx_seq_one_letter_code
_entity_poly.pdbx_strand_id
1 'polypeptide(L)'
;MPKRIDWKDVALGTSAPDAEGLLGALKTYEVTKCNQLACVVCPEDATHKMRYRLLKCASEACASSISSHGQACTWRGKTLSCMENDVVSIFQVGEHVTAASSPRRKRLTPIQKTYVKELTLHHLRSMRIRHAMSRKFETVLQDLPSLNTVQNFVHHYSRTHLARNDRVDDLRKWIHERAFTGREDLVRPFTYAWDLDADGKPVVGNGSEERPFIVGLTTKTLMLRLMRPPESFILHVDATYKLNYWGYPVIVVGISDSSRGFHLVSMFIVSGEIQDIVQRTLMALRRLYSVLSGHDLVVQYAMADADQAQYNAVNAVFGNNPRFTSLMCFFHVMEKVYKAIKAFPSDTKAIIVRDLYDMHFARSHNEFVRMREDFLMRLMDVRELTSFAQYIRGQWLNRRYSTCQLYWTPTGFASTNNPVETFNAVLRRDYTLRRRLKMGALLQELSSCCHDKSASVRVFSLEVVPAQTLVRRVSKMIREKLLYEGGRDQVDIASAGHIRVISCSAKRIQVSPNNCSEEGIAVTAQMGLNYTRMELEGQPYGGWVVDTTRMWCQCSYWFGFGVRVRVLFAQRTLEYLDCAGREILVARGTKKNGADDPSARDGQRGGRPLGVGPALTY
;
A
#
# COMPACT_ATOMS: atom_id res chain seq x y z
N MET A 1 0.19 -77.33 -5.35
CA MET A 1 0.46 -76.34 -6.42
C MET A 1 -0.43 -75.12 -6.22
N PRO A 2 0.08 -73.88 -6.23
CA PRO A 2 -0.80 -72.71 -6.13
C PRO A 2 -1.69 -72.65 -7.38
N LYS A 3 -3.00 -72.48 -7.18
CA LYS A 3 -3.99 -72.35 -8.27
C LYS A 3 -3.55 -71.23 -9.22
N ARG A 4 -3.31 -71.57 -10.49
CA ARG A 4 -2.98 -70.60 -11.54
C ARG A 4 -4.24 -69.76 -11.78
N ILE A 5 -4.21 -68.50 -11.36
CA ILE A 5 -5.31 -67.55 -11.59
C ILE A 5 -5.22 -67.12 -13.05
N ASP A 6 -6.29 -67.34 -13.81
CA ASP A 6 -6.40 -66.91 -15.19
C ASP A 6 -6.81 -65.43 -15.23
N TRP A 7 -5.90 -64.58 -15.70
CA TRP A 7 -6.07 -63.13 -15.68
C TRP A 7 -6.53 -62.65 -17.06
N LYS A 8 -7.60 -61.86 -17.10
CA LYS A 8 -8.06 -61.20 -18.33
C LYS A 8 -7.32 -59.88 -18.54
N ASP A 9 -6.88 -59.64 -19.76
CA ASP A 9 -6.17 -58.42 -20.14
C ASP A 9 -7.15 -57.24 -20.23
N VAL A 10 -6.82 -56.15 -19.55
CA VAL A 10 -7.56 -54.87 -19.65
C VAL A 10 -6.79 -53.90 -20.55
N ALA A 11 -5.47 -53.84 -20.37
CA ALA A 11 -4.55 -53.12 -21.25
C ALA A 11 -3.17 -53.73 -21.13
N LEU A 12 -2.45 -53.86 -22.25
CA LEU A 12 -1.08 -54.38 -22.28
C LEU A 12 -0.15 -53.30 -22.81
N GLY A 13 0.96 -53.08 -22.11
CA GLY A 13 2.05 -52.25 -22.63
C GLY A 13 1.69 -50.79 -22.90
N THR A 14 0.70 -50.22 -22.19
CA THR A 14 0.24 -48.84 -22.43
C THR A 14 1.10 -47.83 -21.66
N SER A 15 1.01 -46.56 -22.03
CA SER A 15 1.72 -45.49 -21.34
C SER A 15 1.21 -45.31 -19.91
N ALA A 16 2.06 -44.85 -18.99
CA ALA A 16 1.66 -44.51 -17.63
C ALA A 16 0.42 -43.59 -17.53
N PRO A 17 0.27 -42.50 -18.32
CA PRO A 17 -0.93 -41.66 -18.26
C PRO A 17 -2.20 -42.36 -18.76
N ASP A 18 -2.11 -43.18 -19.82
CA ASP A 18 -3.27 -43.93 -20.32
C ASP A 18 -3.71 -45.02 -19.34
N ALA A 19 -2.75 -45.72 -18.73
CA ALA A 19 -3.01 -46.65 -17.64
C ALA A 19 -3.64 -45.97 -16.42
N GLU A 20 -3.21 -44.74 -16.07
CA GLU A 20 -3.82 -43.98 -14.99
C GLU A 20 -5.28 -43.61 -15.31
N GLY A 21 -5.58 -43.28 -16.57
CA GLY A 21 -6.95 -43.05 -17.05
C GLY A 21 -7.84 -44.29 -16.91
N LEU A 22 -7.36 -45.45 -17.38
CA LEU A 22 -8.07 -46.73 -17.27
C LEU A 22 -8.29 -47.14 -15.81
N LEU A 23 -7.25 -47.05 -14.99
CA LEU A 23 -7.33 -47.32 -13.55
C LEU A 23 -8.23 -46.31 -12.82
N GLY A 24 -8.39 -45.09 -13.33
CA GLY A 24 -9.29 -44.07 -12.81
C GLY A 24 -10.76 -44.36 -13.12
N ALA A 25 -11.04 -44.99 -14.27
CA ALA A 25 -12.39 -45.40 -14.69
C ALA A 25 -12.91 -46.65 -13.95
N LEU A 26 -11.99 -47.48 -13.43
CA LEU A 26 -12.36 -48.63 -12.59
C LEU A 26 -13.08 -48.18 -11.31
N LYS A 27 -13.90 -49.09 -10.77
CA LYS A 27 -14.48 -48.89 -9.43
C LYS A 27 -13.38 -48.78 -8.39
N THR A 28 -13.67 -48.08 -7.29
CA THR A 28 -12.73 -47.86 -6.20
C THR A 28 -12.13 -49.20 -5.73
N TYR A 29 -10.80 -49.25 -5.65
CA TYR A 29 -10.03 -50.44 -5.28
C TYR A 29 -8.90 -50.08 -4.30
N GLU A 30 -8.48 -51.08 -3.53
CA GLU A 30 -7.33 -51.04 -2.62
C GLU A 30 -6.17 -51.88 -3.18
N VAL A 31 -4.94 -51.45 -2.94
CA VAL A 31 -3.74 -52.25 -3.28
C VAL A 31 -3.43 -53.14 -2.10
N THR A 32 -3.58 -54.45 -2.27
CA THR A 32 -3.37 -55.43 -1.19
C THR A 32 -1.95 -55.99 -1.15
N LYS A 33 -1.23 -55.92 -2.27
CA LYS A 33 0.18 -56.36 -2.38
C LYS A 33 0.93 -55.46 -3.35
N CYS A 34 2.17 -55.11 -3.02
CA CYS A 34 3.05 -54.32 -3.88
C CYS A 34 4.48 -54.82 -3.76
N ASN A 35 4.98 -55.50 -4.80
CA ASN A 35 6.33 -56.09 -4.84
C ASN A 35 7.12 -55.54 -6.04
N GLN A 36 8.44 -55.64 -5.99
CA GLN A 36 9.31 -55.46 -7.14
C GLN A 36 9.74 -56.83 -7.67
N LEU A 37 9.69 -57.01 -8.99
CA LEU A 37 10.07 -58.24 -9.69
C LEU A 37 10.95 -57.87 -10.90
N ALA A 38 11.65 -58.85 -11.48
CA ALA A 38 12.29 -58.67 -12.77
C ALA A 38 11.25 -58.25 -13.82
N CYS A 39 11.58 -57.29 -14.69
CA CYS A 39 10.66 -56.80 -15.69
C CYS A 39 10.35 -57.88 -16.73
N VAL A 40 9.07 -58.18 -16.91
CA VAL A 40 8.59 -59.08 -17.98
C VAL A 40 7.72 -58.32 -19.00
N VAL A 41 7.68 -57.00 -18.88
CA VAL A 41 6.87 -56.11 -19.73
C VAL A 41 7.71 -55.57 -20.90
N CYS A 42 9.02 -55.46 -20.73
CA CYS A 42 9.98 -55.08 -21.76
C CYS A 42 10.62 -56.33 -22.38
N PRO A 43 11.19 -56.24 -23.60
CA PRO A 43 11.88 -57.35 -24.26
C PRO A 43 12.97 -58.00 -23.37
N GLU A 44 13.25 -59.28 -23.61
CA GLU A 44 13.95 -60.20 -22.69
C GLU A 44 15.37 -59.78 -22.25
N ASP A 45 16.00 -58.81 -22.91
CA ASP A 45 17.34 -58.30 -22.55
C ASP A 45 17.33 -57.17 -21.49
N ALA A 46 16.17 -56.83 -20.92
CA ALA A 46 16.03 -55.72 -19.98
C ALA A 46 16.35 -56.10 -18.51
N THR A 47 17.47 -55.62 -17.96
CA THR A 47 17.92 -55.92 -16.57
C THR A 47 17.21 -55.14 -15.46
N HIS A 48 16.14 -54.39 -15.78
CA HIS A 48 15.48 -53.52 -14.81
C HIS A 48 14.30 -54.19 -14.09
N LYS A 49 13.82 -53.51 -13.05
CA LYS A 49 12.71 -54.01 -12.21
C LYS A 49 11.36 -53.48 -12.71
N MET A 50 10.33 -54.29 -12.53
CA MET A 50 8.94 -53.85 -12.62
C MET A 50 8.28 -53.87 -11.24
N ARG A 51 7.25 -53.06 -11.08
CA ARG A 51 6.39 -53.03 -9.89
C ARG A 51 5.14 -53.85 -10.15
N TYR A 52 4.97 -54.90 -9.36
CA TYR A 52 3.80 -55.78 -9.34
C TYR A 52 2.84 -55.32 -8.24
N ARG A 53 1.57 -55.09 -8.58
CA ARG A 53 0.52 -54.77 -7.59
C ARG A 53 -0.70 -55.66 -7.77
N LEU A 54 -1.29 -56.10 -6.65
CA LEU A 54 -2.62 -56.72 -6.61
C LEU A 54 -3.64 -55.74 -6.06
N LEU A 55 -4.80 -55.71 -6.70
CA LEU A 55 -5.91 -54.82 -6.41
C LEU A 55 -7.12 -55.63 -5.94
N LYS A 56 -7.87 -55.09 -4.98
CA LYS A 56 -9.14 -55.65 -4.50
C LYS A 56 -10.22 -54.58 -4.53
N CYS A 57 -11.46 -54.97 -4.82
CA CYS A 57 -12.60 -54.06 -4.84
C CYS A 57 -12.82 -53.41 -3.45
N ALA A 58 -12.97 -52.09 -3.44
CA ALA A 58 -13.29 -51.25 -2.28
C ALA A 58 -14.45 -50.28 -2.59
N SER A 59 -15.30 -50.66 -3.56
CA SER A 59 -16.47 -49.89 -3.99
C SER A 59 -17.57 -49.94 -2.95
N GLU A 60 -18.03 -48.78 -2.47
CA GLU A 60 -19.19 -48.67 -1.57
C GLU A 60 -20.46 -49.26 -2.20
N ALA A 61 -20.66 -49.07 -3.51
CA ALA A 61 -21.78 -49.68 -4.22
C ALA A 61 -21.73 -51.22 -4.19
N CYS A 62 -20.53 -51.80 -4.29
CA CYS A 62 -20.38 -53.25 -4.14
C CYS A 62 -20.52 -53.69 -2.68
N ALA A 63 -20.03 -52.90 -1.72
CA ALA A 63 -20.19 -53.18 -0.30
C ALA A 63 -21.67 -53.21 0.11
N SER A 64 -22.47 -52.23 -0.32
CA SER A 64 -23.90 -52.17 -0.02
C SER A 64 -24.69 -53.32 -0.66
N SER A 65 -24.37 -53.71 -1.91
CA SER A 65 -25.00 -54.88 -2.55
C SER A 65 -24.62 -56.21 -1.87
N ILE A 66 -23.42 -56.32 -1.30
CA ILE A 66 -23.03 -57.48 -0.46
C ILE A 66 -23.94 -57.55 0.77
N SER A 67 -24.22 -56.42 1.42
CA SER A 67 -25.12 -56.34 2.57
C SER A 67 -26.56 -56.74 2.25
N SER A 68 -27.02 -56.51 1.01
CA SER A 68 -28.40 -56.81 0.57
C SER A 68 -28.60 -58.21 0.00
N HIS A 69 -27.59 -58.81 -0.63
CA HIS A 69 -27.71 -60.09 -1.36
C HIS A 69 -26.75 -61.19 -0.88
N GLY A 70 -25.91 -60.93 0.13
CA GLY A 70 -25.04 -61.91 0.76
C GLY A 70 -23.84 -62.40 -0.07
N GLN A 71 -23.66 -61.91 -1.30
CA GLN A 71 -22.62 -62.40 -2.21
C GLN A 71 -21.40 -61.47 -2.25
N ALA A 72 -20.23 -61.95 -1.81
CA ALA A 72 -18.99 -61.17 -1.75
C ALA A 72 -18.43 -60.81 -3.14
N CYS A 73 -17.84 -59.61 -3.26
CA CYS A 73 -17.22 -59.16 -4.52
C CYS A 73 -15.93 -59.93 -4.85
N THR A 74 -16.00 -60.70 -5.94
CA THR A 74 -14.91 -61.56 -6.40
C THR A 74 -13.88 -60.83 -7.27
N TRP A 75 -14.20 -59.63 -7.77
CA TRP A 75 -13.29 -58.83 -8.59
C TRP A 75 -11.92 -58.60 -7.92
N ARG A 76 -10.86 -58.85 -8.69
CA ARG A 76 -9.47 -58.53 -8.38
C ARG A 76 -8.80 -57.93 -9.62
N GLY A 77 -7.86 -57.03 -9.38
CA GLY A 77 -7.02 -56.45 -10.42
C GLY A 77 -5.54 -56.77 -10.19
N LYS A 78 -4.73 -56.67 -11.25
CA LYS A 78 -3.28 -56.76 -11.19
C LYS A 78 -2.68 -55.70 -12.11
N THR A 79 -1.64 -55.01 -11.66
CA THR A 79 -0.88 -54.08 -12.51
C THR A 79 0.60 -54.44 -12.52
N LEU A 80 1.22 -54.41 -13.69
CA LEU A 80 2.66 -54.53 -13.89
C LEU A 80 3.15 -53.20 -14.46
N SER A 81 4.02 -52.49 -13.74
CA SER A 81 4.56 -51.21 -14.20
C SER A 81 6.08 -51.28 -14.31
N CYS A 82 6.62 -51.09 -15.51
CA CYS A 82 8.05 -50.93 -15.70
C CYS A 82 8.54 -49.68 -14.93
N MET A 83 9.71 -49.76 -14.28
CA MET A 83 10.27 -48.65 -13.52
C MET A 83 11.16 -47.70 -14.34
N GLU A 84 11.47 -48.04 -15.59
CA GLU A 84 12.35 -47.24 -16.46
C GLU A 84 11.63 -46.68 -17.69
N ASN A 85 10.80 -47.48 -18.35
CA ASN A 85 10.18 -47.13 -19.64
C ASN A 85 8.73 -46.61 -19.51
N ASP A 86 8.22 -46.40 -18.28
CA ASP A 86 6.85 -45.92 -18.01
C ASP A 86 5.72 -46.72 -18.70
N VAL A 87 5.99 -47.99 -19.02
CA VAL A 87 5.03 -48.93 -19.62
C VAL A 87 4.27 -49.67 -18.53
N VAL A 88 2.94 -49.75 -18.66
CA VAL A 88 2.04 -50.39 -17.69
C VAL A 88 1.10 -51.39 -18.35
N SER A 89 0.97 -52.57 -17.76
CA SER A 89 -0.03 -53.59 -18.13
C SER A 89 -1.02 -53.80 -16.98
N ILE A 90 -2.31 -53.85 -17.30
CA ILE A 90 -3.43 -53.98 -16.36
C ILE A 90 -4.21 -55.24 -16.69
N PHE A 91 -4.51 -56.02 -15.66
CA PHE A 91 -5.25 -57.26 -15.76
C PHE A 91 -6.36 -57.29 -14.70
N GLN A 92 -7.40 -58.08 -14.95
CA GLN A 92 -8.50 -58.29 -14.02
C GLN A 92 -8.97 -59.74 -13.99
N VAL A 93 -9.62 -60.14 -12.90
CA VAL A 93 -10.26 -61.46 -12.75
C VAL A 93 -11.45 -61.34 -11.80
N GLY A 94 -12.47 -62.18 -12.03
CA GLY A 94 -13.74 -62.11 -11.29
C GLY A 94 -14.60 -60.91 -11.69
N GLU A 95 -15.74 -60.75 -11.02
CA GLU A 95 -16.75 -59.75 -11.39
C GLU A 95 -17.17 -58.89 -10.18
N HIS A 96 -17.63 -57.68 -10.46
CA HIS A 96 -18.24 -56.82 -9.45
C HIS A 96 -19.68 -57.28 -9.20
N VAL A 97 -20.13 -57.24 -7.94
CA VAL A 97 -21.49 -57.67 -7.51
C VAL A 97 -22.61 -56.80 -8.10
N THR A 98 -22.27 -55.61 -8.59
CA THR A 98 -23.22 -54.66 -9.16
C THR A 98 -22.58 -53.97 -10.35
N ALA A 99 -23.38 -53.52 -11.33
CA ALA A 99 -22.93 -52.65 -12.42
C ALA A 99 -22.83 -51.17 -12.00
N ALA A 100 -23.40 -50.78 -10.85
CA ALA A 100 -23.45 -49.38 -10.40
C ALA A 100 -22.05 -48.75 -10.30
N SER A 101 -21.83 -47.62 -10.97
CA SER A 101 -20.53 -46.95 -10.99
C SER A 101 -20.13 -46.48 -9.58
N SER A 102 -18.88 -46.70 -9.20
CA SER A 102 -18.27 -46.13 -7.98
C SER A 102 -16.80 -45.77 -8.28
N PRO A 103 -16.58 -44.83 -9.21
CA PRO A 103 -15.24 -44.51 -9.68
C PRO A 103 -14.39 -43.89 -8.56
N ARG A 104 -13.07 -44.03 -8.68
CA ARG A 104 -12.11 -43.57 -7.67
C ARG A 104 -12.17 -42.04 -7.53
N ARG A 105 -11.99 -41.53 -6.30
CA ARG A 105 -11.87 -40.07 -6.06
C ARG A 105 -10.72 -39.49 -6.91
N LYS A 106 -11.06 -38.57 -7.81
CA LYS A 106 -10.10 -37.83 -8.68
C LYS A 106 -9.07 -37.11 -7.80
N ARG A 107 -7.78 -37.40 -7.98
CA ARG A 107 -6.66 -36.83 -7.21
C ARG A 107 -5.94 -35.75 -8.00
N LEU A 108 -5.28 -34.83 -7.30
CA LEU A 108 -4.41 -33.84 -7.95
C LEU A 108 -3.15 -34.51 -8.50
N THR A 109 -2.92 -34.37 -9.81
CA THR A 109 -1.68 -34.81 -10.47
C THR A 109 -0.47 -33.96 -10.03
N PRO A 110 0.78 -34.39 -10.22
CA PRO A 110 1.96 -33.58 -9.88
C PRO A 110 1.97 -32.19 -10.55
N ILE A 111 1.61 -32.12 -11.84
CA ILE A 111 1.55 -30.87 -12.60
C ILE A 111 0.45 -29.96 -12.05
N GLN A 112 -0.73 -30.52 -11.77
CA GLN A 112 -1.82 -29.79 -11.12
C GLN A 112 -1.42 -29.27 -9.73
N LYS A 113 -0.68 -30.06 -8.94
CA LYS A 113 -0.16 -29.62 -7.63
C LYS A 113 0.77 -28.42 -7.78
N THR A 114 1.71 -28.45 -8.72
CA THR A 114 2.62 -27.32 -8.97
C THR A 114 1.85 -26.05 -9.33
N TYR A 115 0.87 -26.16 -10.23
CA TYR A 115 0.03 -25.03 -10.59
C TYR A 115 -0.84 -24.53 -9.44
N VAL A 116 -1.42 -25.44 -8.63
CA VAL A 116 -2.17 -25.06 -7.43
C VAL A 116 -1.25 -24.36 -6.42
N LYS A 117 0.01 -24.79 -6.25
CA LYS A 117 0.98 -24.11 -5.39
C LYS A 117 1.24 -22.68 -5.85
N GLU A 118 1.49 -22.48 -7.15
CA GLU A 118 1.68 -21.17 -7.78
C GLU A 118 0.48 -20.25 -7.52
N LEU A 119 -0.74 -20.69 -7.84
CA LEU A 119 -1.94 -19.87 -7.60
C LEU A 119 -2.21 -19.64 -6.11
N THR A 120 -1.79 -20.58 -5.26
CA THR A 120 -1.86 -20.42 -3.80
C THR A 120 -0.92 -19.30 -3.35
N LEU A 121 0.31 -19.21 -3.90
CA LEU A 121 1.23 -18.11 -3.61
C LEU A 121 0.57 -16.75 -3.89
N HIS A 122 -0.14 -16.62 -5.02
CA HIS A 122 -0.88 -15.41 -5.39
C HIS A 122 -2.23 -15.22 -4.65
N HIS A 123 -2.45 -15.92 -3.54
CA HIS A 123 -3.64 -15.80 -2.69
C HIS A 123 -4.99 -16.10 -3.38
N LEU A 124 -5.02 -16.85 -4.49
CA LEU A 124 -6.29 -17.22 -5.11
C LEU A 124 -7.12 -18.12 -4.19
N ARG A 125 -8.44 -17.90 -4.16
CA ARG A 125 -9.36 -18.78 -3.42
C ARG A 125 -9.45 -20.14 -4.12
N SER A 126 -9.61 -21.23 -3.36
CA SER A 126 -9.62 -22.60 -3.89
C SER A 126 -10.63 -22.82 -5.02
N MET A 127 -11.79 -22.14 -5.00
CA MET A 127 -12.74 -22.16 -6.12
C MET A 127 -12.18 -21.53 -7.39
N ARG A 128 -11.53 -20.35 -7.28
CA ARG A 128 -10.87 -19.70 -8.41
C ARG A 128 -9.69 -20.53 -8.92
N ILE A 129 -8.96 -21.19 -8.03
CA ILE A 129 -7.91 -22.15 -8.39
C ILE A 129 -8.51 -23.28 -9.22
N ARG A 130 -9.60 -23.92 -8.76
CA ARG A 130 -10.27 -25.00 -9.50
C ARG A 130 -10.76 -24.54 -10.88
N HIS A 131 -11.35 -23.36 -10.99
CA HIS A 131 -11.75 -22.80 -12.29
C HIS A 131 -10.54 -22.48 -13.18
N ALA A 132 -9.44 -21.99 -12.61
CA ALA A 132 -8.20 -21.73 -13.35
C ALA A 132 -7.52 -23.04 -13.82
N MET A 133 -7.63 -24.12 -13.04
CA MET A 133 -7.20 -25.45 -13.47
C MET A 133 -8.00 -25.93 -14.68
N SER A 134 -9.33 -25.74 -14.68
CA SER A 134 -10.19 -26.15 -15.80
C SER A 134 -9.76 -25.49 -17.10
N ARG A 135 -9.43 -24.19 -17.07
CA ARG A 135 -8.90 -23.47 -18.23
C ARG A 135 -7.49 -23.89 -18.61
N LYS A 136 -6.57 -24.06 -17.66
CA LYS A 136 -5.15 -24.38 -17.95
C LYS A 136 -4.95 -25.80 -18.50
N PHE A 137 -5.78 -26.75 -18.07
CA PHE A 137 -5.67 -28.15 -18.47
C PHE A 137 -6.77 -28.57 -19.45
N GLU A 138 -7.55 -27.60 -19.97
CA GLU A 138 -8.65 -27.84 -20.92
C GLU A 138 -9.61 -28.96 -20.46
N THR A 139 -9.81 -29.05 -19.15
CA THR A 139 -10.56 -30.13 -18.50
C THR A 139 -11.88 -29.60 -17.98
N VAL A 140 -12.99 -30.30 -18.25
CA VAL A 140 -14.31 -29.96 -17.71
C VAL A 140 -14.27 -30.02 -16.18
N LEU A 141 -15.00 -29.12 -15.48
CA LEU A 141 -14.99 -29.06 -14.01
C LEU A 141 -15.38 -30.38 -13.32
N GLN A 142 -16.22 -31.18 -13.97
CA GLN A 142 -16.63 -32.52 -13.50
C GLN A 142 -15.46 -33.51 -13.49
N ASP A 143 -14.47 -33.29 -14.35
CA ASP A 143 -13.27 -34.11 -14.51
C ASP A 143 -12.07 -33.68 -13.70
N LEU A 144 -12.20 -32.55 -13.01
CA LEU A 144 -11.21 -32.14 -12.02
C LEU A 144 -11.46 -32.75 -10.64
N PRO A 145 -10.41 -32.82 -9.80
CA PRO A 145 -10.58 -33.09 -8.37
C PRO A 145 -11.64 -32.19 -7.74
N SER A 146 -12.37 -32.75 -6.78
CA SER A 146 -13.40 -32.01 -6.06
C SER A 146 -12.83 -30.76 -5.39
N LEU A 147 -13.68 -29.75 -5.18
CA LEU A 147 -13.28 -28.53 -4.47
C LEU A 147 -12.63 -28.85 -3.12
N ASN A 148 -13.19 -29.81 -2.36
CA ASN A 148 -12.67 -30.23 -1.07
C ASN A 148 -11.22 -30.76 -1.17
N THR A 149 -10.91 -31.50 -2.25
CA THR A 149 -9.54 -31.99 -2.50
C THR A 149 -8.56 -30.85 -2.74
N VAL A 150 -8.97 -29.86 -3.55
CA VAL A 150 -8.16 -28.65 -3.79
C VAL A 150 -8.02 -27.84 -2.50
N GLN A 151 -9.09 -27.66 -1.73
CA GLN A 151 -9.06 -26.96 -0.44
C GLN A 151 -8.11 -27.61 0.55
N ASN A 152 -8.17 -28.93 0.72
CA ASN A 152 -7.30 -29.67 1.62
C ASN A 152 -5.83 -29.55 1.23
N PHE A 153 -5.51 -29.66 -0.06
CA PHE A 153 -4.15 -29.47 -0.55
C PHE A 153 -3.65 -28.03 -0.35
N VAL A 154 -4.47 -27.03 -0.69
CA VAL A 154 -4.16 -25.61 -0.50
C VAL A 154 -3.95 -25.30 0.98
N HIS A 155 -4.80 -25.81 1.87
CA HIS A 155 -4.67 -25.62 3.32
C HIS A 155 -3.38 -26.25 3.83
N HIS A 156 -3.14 -27.52 3.48
CA HIS A 156 -1.93 -28.22 3.87
C HIS A 156 -0.67 -27.46 3.42
N TYR A 157 -0.58 -27.11 2.13
CA TYR A 157 0.54 -26.36 1.57
C TYR A 157 0.70 -24.99 2.22
N SER A 158 -0.39 -24.24 2.38
CA SER A 158 -0.39 -22.92 3.00
C SER A 158 0.12 -22.95 4.44
N ARG A 159 -0.28 -23.98 5.20
CA ARG A 159 0.15 -24.14 6.60
C ARG A 159 1.62 -24.55 6.70
N THR A 160 2.06 -25.48 5.87
CA THR A 160 3.38 -26.11 5.98
C THR A 160 4.50 -25.32 5.30
N HIS A 161 4.19 -24.59 4.22
CA HIS A 161 5.22 -23.93 3.40
C HIS A 161 5.08 -22.41 3.34
N LEU A 162 3.89 -21.86 3.60
CA LEU A 162 3.63 -20.43 3.43
C LEU A 162 3.41 -19.70 4.76
N ALA A 163 3.63 -20.37 5.90
CA ALA A 163 3.40 -19.84 7.25
C ALA A 163 2.02 -19.16 7.41
N ARG A 164 1.00 -19.57 6.65
CA ARG A 164 -0.34 -18.95 6.69
C ARG A 164 -1.16 -19.54 7.83
N ASN A 165 -0.68 -19.32 9.04
CA ASN A 165 -1.30 -19.75 10.28
C ASN A 165 -1.24 -18.62 11.32
N ASP A 166 -1.92 -18.84 12.43
CA ASP A 166 -2.02 -17.92 13.56
C ASP A 166 -1.50 -18.58 14.85
N ARG A 167 -0.68 -19.64 14.73
CA ARG A 167 -0.15 -20.37 15.88
C ARG A 167 1.04 -19.61 16.44
N VAL A 168 0.96 -19.22 17.71
CA VAL A 168 1.98 -18.39 18.36
C VAL A 168 3.38 -19.01 18.25
N ASP A 169 3.52 -20.33 18.36
CA ASP A 169 4.83 -20.99 18.24
C ASP A 169 5.43 -20.91 16.83
N ASP A 170 4.58 -21.05 15.79
CA ASP A 170 5.00 -20.90 14.40
C ASP A 170 5.39 -19.43 14.12
N LEU A 171 4.63 -18.48 14.65
CA LEU A 171 4.94 -17.05 14.54
C LEU A 171 6.23 -16.69 15.28
N ARG A 172 6.42 -17.21 16.51
CA ARG A 172 7.63 -17.01 17.31
C ARG A 172 8.84 -17.53 16.56
N LYS A 173 8.76 -18.75 16.01
CA LYS A 173 9.83 -19.32 15.18
C LYS A 173 10.16 -18.41 14.00
N TRP A 174 9.15 -17.97 13.25
CA TRP A 174 9.35 -17.09 12.09
C TRP A 174 10.03 -15.76 12.46
N ILE A 175 9.61 -15.16 13.59
CA ILE A 175 10.14 -13.90 14.11
C ILE A 175 11.60 -14.10 14.56
N HIS A 176 11.87 -15.15 15.33
CA HIS A 176 13.20 -15.48 15.86
C HIS A 176 14.23 -15.80 14.77
N GLU A 177 13.83 -16.51 13.71
CA GLU A 177 14.67 -16.76 12.52
C GLU A 177 15.10 -15.47 11.79
N ARG A 178 14.40 -14.36 12.05
CA ARG A 178 14.61 -13.07 11.39
C ARG A 178 14.89 -11.96 12.40
N ALA A 179 15.20 -12.29 13.65
CA ALA A 179 15.54 -11.32 14.67
C ALA A 179 16.81 -10.57 14.29
N PHE A 180 16.85 -9.27 14.58
CA PHE A 180 18.02 -8.44 14.34
C PHE A 180 19.27 -8.98 15.06
N THR A 181 20.32 -9.26 14.29
CA THR A 181 21.63 -9.73 14.79
C THR A 181 22.73 -8.69 14.63
N GLY A 182 22.46 -7.60 13.89
CA GLY A 182 23.45 -6.60 13.51
C GLY A 182 24.21 -6.93 12.22
N ARG A 183 24.12 -8.17 11.74
CA ARG A 183 24.88 -8.66 10.56
C ARG A 183 24.09 -8.62 9.25
N GLU A 184 22.83 -8.19 9.29
CA GLU A 184 21.96 -8.14 8.12
C GLU A 184 22.46 -7.11 7.09
N ASP A 185 22.29 -7.41 5.81
CA ASP A 185 22.51 -6.45 4.73
C ASP A 185 21.56 -5.24 4.85
N LEU A 186 21.93 -4.13 4.20
CA LEU A 186 21.21 -2.87 4.33
C LEU A 186 19.71 -2.94 3.98
N VAL A 187 19.38 -3.73 2.95
CA VAL A 187 18.01 -3.89 2.43
C VAL A 187 17.32 -5.16 2.93
N ARG A 188 18.00 -5.98 3.75
CA ARG A 188 17.43 -7.23 4.25
C ARG A 188 16.50 -6.92 5.43
N PRO A 189 15.21 -7.31 5.37
CA PRO A 189 14.31 -7.11 6.49
C PRO A 189 14.64 -8.00 7.68
N PHE A 190 14.43 -7.46 8.86
CA PHE A 190 14.56 -8.17 10.13
C PHE A 190 13.47 -7.72 11.10
N THR A 191 13.28 -8.52 12.15
CA THR A 191 12.34 -8.26 13.24
C THR A 191 13.06 -7.74 14.48
N TYR A 192 12.36 -6.92 15.25
CA TYR A 192 12.86 -6.38 16.52
C TYR A 192 11.69 -6.01 17.43
N ALA A 193 11.92 -5.94 18.72
CA ALA A 193 10.93 -5.53 19.72
C ALA A 193 11.63 -4.79 20.87
N TRP A 194 10.87 -4.27 21.84
CA TRP A 194 11.42 -3.67 23.06
C TRP A 194 11.90 -4.75 24.03
N ASP A 195 11.00 -5.67 24.38
CA ASP A 195 11.28 -6.78 25.29
C ASP A 195 12.02 -7.90 24.54
N LEU A 196 13.15 -8.33 25.11
CA LEU A 196 14.00 -9.39 24.56
C LEU A 196 14.09 -10.54 25.57
N ASP A 197 14.16 -11.77 25.06
CA ASP A 197 14.43 -12.95 25.88
C ASP A 197 15.92 -13.08 26.24
N ALA A 198 16.27 -14.14 26.98
CA ALA A 198 17.64 -14.40 27.41
C ALA A 198 18.63 -14.58 26.23
N ASP A 199 18.15 -14.96 25.05
CA ASP A 199 18.94 -15.10 23.83
C ASP A 199 19.01 -13.79 23.03
N GLY A 200 18.46 -12.69 23.55
CA GLY A 200 18.39 -11.40 22.88
C GLY A 200 17.36 -11.34 21.75
N LYS A 201 16.44 -12.29 21.64
CA LYS A 201 15.41 -12.34 20.59
C LYS A 201 14.11 -11.67 21.06
N PRO A 202 13.26 -11.18 20.14
CA PRO A 202 11.98 -10.58 20.50
C PRO A 202 11.10 -11.50 21.35
N VAL A 203 10.56 -10.99 22.46
CA VAL A 203 9.54 -11.69 23.23
C VAL A 203 8.21 -11.64 22.46
N VAL A 204 7.69 -12.82 22.09
CA VAL A 204 6.44 -12.94 21.33
C VAL A 204 5.31 -13.40 22.25
N GLY A 205 4.42 -12.46 22.59
CA GLY A 205 3.18 -12.70 23.33
C GLY A 205 2.11 -13.42 22.51
N ASN A 206 1.03 -13.84 23.17
CA ASN A 206 -0.15 -14.41 22.50
C ASN A 206 -1.22 -13.34 22.20
N GLY A 207 -0.98 -12.09 22.61
CA GLY A 207 -1.86 -10.95 22.44
C GLY A 207 -2.95 -10.80 23.49
N SER A 208 -2.86 -11.53 24.61
CA SER A 208 -3.60 -11.19 25.83
C SER A 208 -3.05 -9.91 26.47
N GLU A 209 -3.78 -9.37 27.44
CA GLU A 209 -3.33 -8.19 28.21
C GLU A 209 -2.02 -8.45 28.97
N GLU A 210 -1.86 -9.64 29.55
CA GLU A 210 -0.63 -10.04 30.26
C GLU A 210 0.56 -10.27 29.32
N ARG A 211 0.29 -10.71 28.09
CA ARG A 211 1.31 -11.09 27.11
C ARG A 211 1.00 -10.47 25.75
N PRO A 212 1.13 -9.14 25.62
CA PRO A 212 0.80 -8.44 24.39
C PRO A 212 1.69 -8.92 23.24
N PHE A 213 1.12 -8.97 22.04
CA PHE A 213 1.88 -9.27 20.83
C PHE A 213 2.45 -7.96 20.30
N ILE A 214 3.77 -7.80 20.30
CA ILE A 214 4.46 -6.59 19.81
C ILE A 214 5.66 -7.03 18.98
N VAL A 215 5.66 -6.73 17.68
CA VAL A 215 6.82 -7.01 16.81
C VAL A 215 6.97 -5.94 15.75
N GLY A 216 8.18 -5.39 15.63
CA GLY A 216 8.59 -4.46 14.59
C GLY A 216 9.27 -5.15 13.42
N LEU A 217 9.10 -4.61 12.22
CA LEU A 217 9.79 -5.00 11.00
C LEU A 217 10.38 -3.76 10.33
N THR A 218 11.65 -3.85 9.96
CA THR A 218 12.36 -2.78 9.24
C THR A 218 13.58 -3.34 8.49
N THR A 219 14.34 -2.48 7.84
CA THR A 219 15.69 -2.75 7.31
C THR A 219 16.65 -1.67 7.83
N LYS A 220 17.96 -1.88 7.72
CA LYS A 220 18.92 -0.83 8.10
C LYS A 220 18.71 0.43 7.25
N THR A 221 18.51 0.28 5.93
CA THR A 221 18.23 1.42 5.03
C THR A 221 17.00 2.21 5.46
N LEU A 222 15.90 1.55 5.86
CA LEU A 222 14.70 2.25 6.30
C LEU A 222 14.93 3.00 7.63
N MET A 223 15.60 2.36 8.60
CA MET A 223 15.89 2.98 9.90
C MET A 223 16.82 4.20 9.75
N LEU A 224 17.85 4.08 8.92
CA LEU A 224 18.84 5.14 8.69
C LEU A 224 18.27 6.35 7.93
N ARG A 225 17.02 6.31 7.43
CA ARG A 225 16.34 7.50 6.91
C ARG A 225 16.16 8.59 7.97
N LEU A 226 16.15 8.21 9.24
CA LEU A 226 16.11 9.10 10.39
C LEU A 226 17.44 9.84 10.64
N MET A 227 18.56 9.46 9.98
CA MET A 227 19.84 10.16 10.09
C MET A 227 19.82 11.48 9.31
N ARG A 228 19.02 12.41 9.81
CA ARG A 228 18.78 13.73 9.23
C ARG A 228 18.62 14.75 10.35
N PRO A 229 18.83 16.05 10.08
CA PRO A 229 18.53 17.11 11.04
C PRO A 229 17.06 17.00 11.53
N PRO A 230 16.79 17.02 12.85
CA PRO A 230 15.44 16.85 13.40
C PRO A 230 14.40 17.85 12.86
N GLU A 231 14.85 19.05 12.48
CA GLU A 231 14.04 20.13 11.90
C GLU A 231 13.64 19.88 10.43
N SER A 232 14.25 18.90 9.76
CA SER A 232 14.07 18.64 8.33
C SER A 232 12.93 17.69 7.99
N PHE A 233 12.26 17.12 8.99
CA PHE A 233 11.20 16.13 8.78
C PHE A 233 10.11 16.17 9.85
N ILE A 234 8.95 15.57 9.53
CA ILE A 234 7.91 15.21 10.52
C ILE A 234 7.90 13.70 10.69
N LEU A 235 8.00 13.22 11.93
CA LEU A 235 7.76 11.82 12.26
C LEU A 235 6.25 11.55 12.27
N HIS A 236 5.79 10.61 11.45
CA HIS A 236 4.42 10.16 11.41
C HIS A 236 4.27 8.82 12.12
N VAL A 237 3.25 8.71 12.96
CA VAL A 237 2.82 7.47 13.61
C VAL A 237 1.34 7.29 13.34
N ASP A 238 0.95 6.22 12.66
CA ASP A 238 -0.44 5.96 12.29
C ASP A 238 -0.77 4.47 12.41
N ALA A 239 -1.95 4.17 12.95
CA ALA A 239 -2.42 2.80 13.07
C ALA A 239 -3.35 2.44 11.92
N THR A 240 -2.97 1.41 11.14
CA THR A 240 -3.82 0.86 10.08
C THR A 240 -4.44 -0.47 10.48
N TYR A 241 -5.76 -0.55 10.32
CA TYR A 241 -6.58 -1.71 10.65
C TYR A 241 -6.96 -2.54 9.42
N LYS A 242 -7.70 -3.62 9.68
CA LYS A 242 -8.27 -4.54 8.67
C LYS A 242 -7.22 -5.26 7.82
N LEU A 243 -6.00 -5.42 8.35
CA LEU A 243 -4.90 -6.16 7.71
C LEU A 243 -4.82 -7.63 8.13
N ASN A 244 -5.29 -7.97 9.34
CA ASN A 244 -5.35 -9.36 9.82
C ASN A 244 -6.73 -9.74 10.35
N TYR A 245 -6.94 -11.05 10.57
CA TYR A 245 -8.19 -11.61 11.07
C TYR A 245 -8.49 -11.29 12.54
N TRP A 246 -7.45 -11.06 13.36
CA TRP A 246 -7.55 -10.79 14.80
C TRP A 246 -7.86 -9.33 15.13
N GLY A 247 -7.80 -8.43 14.15
CA GLY A 247 -8.04 -7.01 14.34
C GLY A 247 -6.85 -6.24 14.91
N TYR A 248 -5.67 -6.86 15.03
CA TYR A 248 -4.46 -6.21 15.53
C TYR A 248 -4.06 -5.04 14.61
N PRO A 249 -3.89 -3.83 15.14
CA PRO A 249 -3.40 -2.72 14.34
C PRO A 249 -1.97 -2.97 13.88
N VAL A 250 -1.66 -2.44 12.70
CA VAL A 250 -0.28 -2.26 12.28
C VAL A 250 0.06 -0.78 12.44
N ILE A 251 0.95 -0.46 13.37
CA ILE A 251 1.48 0.89 13.54
C ILE A 251 2.54 1.11 12.46
N VAL A 252 2.31 2.06 11.58
CA VAL A 252 3.24 2.48 10.55
C VAL A 252 3.96 3.72 11.04
N VAL A 253 5.29 3.65 11.04
CA VAL A 253 6.18 4.74 11.41
C VAL A 253 6.97 5.15 10.19
N GLY A 254 6.97 6.43 9.87
CA GLY A 254 7.76 6.99 8.78
C GLY A 254 7.97 8.48 8.95
N ILE A 255 8.71 9.08 8.04
CA ILE A 255 8.96 10.53 8.03
C ILE A 255 8.40 11.16 6.76
N SER A 256 7.89 12.38 6.86
CA SER A 256 7.64 13.21 5.68
C SER A 256 8.71 14.26 5.50
N ASP A 257 9.05 14.53 4.25
CA ASP A 257 10.01 15.56 3.85
C ASP A 257 9.34 16.94 3.64
N SER A 258 10.13 17.98 3.34
CA SER A 258 9.64 19.34 3.12
C SER A 258 8.64 19.46 1.97
N SER A 259 8.58 18.45 1.09
CA SER A 259 7.64 18.37 -0.03
C SER A 259 6.46 17.42 0.25
N ARG A 260 6.25 17.02 1.51
CA ARG A 260 5.18 16.12 1.99
C ARG A 260 5.32 14.69 1.45
N GLY A 261 6.48 14.31 0.94
CA GLY A 261 6.79 12.97 0.50
C GLY A 261 6.98 12.03 1.70
N PHE A 262 6.22 10.94 1.77
CA PHE A 262 6.34 9.95 2.86
C PHE A 262 7.47 8.94 2.62
N HIS A 263 8.25 8.68 3.66
CA HIS A 263 9.35 7.73 3.67
C HIS A 263 9.16 6.76 4.84
N LEU A 264 8.86 5.49 4.54
CA LEU A 264 8.70 4.45 5.55
C LEU A 264 9.98 4.29 6.38
N VAL A 265 9.85 4.10 7.69
CA VAL A 265 10.95 3.79 8.61
C VAL A 265 10.74 2.41 9.24
N SER A 266 9.55 2.11 9.74
CA SER A 266 9.25 0.82 10.38
C SER A 266 7.76 0.52 10.38
N MET A 267 7.40 -0.75 10.51
CA MET A 267 6.02 -1.18 10.77
C MET A 267 6.00 -2.10 11.98
N PHE A 268 4.95 -2.00 12.81
CA PHE A 268 4.80 -2.83 13.99
C PHE A 268 3.43 -3.48 14.00
N ILE A 269 3.35 -4.77 14.30
CA ILE A 269 2.07 -5.40 14.63
C ILE A 269 1.92 -5.40 16.14
N VAL A 270 0.81 -4.83 16.62
CA VAL A 270 0.53 -4.73 18.06
C VAL A 270 -0.84 -5.30 18.38
N SER A 271 -1.02 -5.96 19.53
CA SER A 271 -2.32 -6.51 19.96
C SER A 271 -3.26 -5.48 20.60
N GLY A 272 -2.80 -4.25 20.84
CA GLY A 272 -3.60 -3.17 21.42
C GLY A 272 -2.93 -1.81 21.26
N GLU A 273 -3.67 -0.74 21.55
CA GLU A 273 -3.23 0.65 21.37
C GLU A 273 -3.26 1.46 22.66
N ILE A 274 -3.08 0.79 23.80
CA ILE A 274 -2.86 1.50 25.06
C ILE A 274 -1.46 2.16 25.05
N GLN A 275 -1.30 3.22 25.84
CA GLN A 275 -0.09 4.04 25.87
C GLN A 275 1.17 3.19 26.04
N ASP A 276 1.14 2.23 26.96
CA ASP A 276 2.25 1.34 27.28
C ASP A 276 2.74 0.52 26.07
N ILE A 277 1.82 0.02 25.23
CA ILE A 277 2.17 -0.74 24.01
C ILE A 277 2.79 0.18 22.95
N VAL A 278 2.20 1.35 22.72
CA VAL A 278 2.71 2.32 21.72
C VAL A 278 4.06 2.88 22.18
N GLN A 279 4.23 3.14 23.47
CA GLN A 279 5.47 3.62 24.05
C GLN A 279 6.60 2.59 23.88
N ARG A 280 6.37 1.30 24.20
CA ARG A 280 7.35 0.24 23.93
C ARG A 280 7.75 0.17 22.45
N THR A 281 6.77 0.32 21.55
CA THR A 281 7.00 0.35 20.10
C THR A 281 7.98 1.47 19.70
N LEU A 282 7.75 2.69 20.19
CA LEU A 282 8.59 3.85 19.90
C LEU A 282 9.96 3.80 20.61
N MET A 283 10.02 3.22 21.81
CA MET A 283 11.29 2.96 22.51
C MET A 283 12.15 1.92 21.78
N ALA A 284 11.53 0.87 21.23
CA ALA A 284 12.23 -0.11 20.38
C ALA A 284 12.81 0.54 19.13
N LEU A 285 12.03 1.43 18.47
CA LEU A 285 12.48 2.22 17.33
C LEU A 285 13.71 3.07 17.70
N ARG A 286 13.62 3.85 18.78
CA ARG A 286 14.72 4.70 19.26
C ARG A 286 15.98 3.88 19.57
N ARG A 287 15.84 2.76 20.28
CA ARG A 287 16.96 1.88 20.61
C ARG A 287 17.63 1.33 19.35
N LEU A 288 16.84 0.84 18.39
CA LEU A 288 17.39 0.29 17.15
C LEU A 288 18.09 1.38 16.32
N TYR A 289 17.53 2.59 16.26
CA TYR A 289 18.20 3.72 15.63
C TYR A 289 19.55 4.02 16.29
N SER A 290 19.62 4.07 17.63
CA SER A 290 20.88 4.33 18.34
C SER A 290 21.92 3.25 18.07
N VAL A 291 21.50 1.98 18.05
CA VAL A 291 22.39 0.85 17.72
C VAL A 291 22.94 0.94 16.29
N LEU A 292 22.13 1.35 15.32
CA LEU A 292 22.53 1.39 13.91
C LEU A 292 23.31 2.65 13.52
N SER A 293 22.97 3.79 14.11
CA SER A 293 23.57 5.09 13.75
C SER A 293 24.69 5.51 14.69
N GLY A 294 24.76 4.97 15.91
CA GLY A 294 25.64 5.45 16.97
C GLY A 294 25.19 6.76 17.62
N HIS A 295 23.99 7.26 17.31
CA HIS A 295 23.48 8.54 17.80
C HIS A 295 22.11 8.37 18.47
N ASP A 296 21.77 9.24 19.41
CA ASP A 296 20.40 9.30 19.95
C ASP A 296 19.41 9.84 18.92
N LEU A 297 18.24 9.21 18.83
CA LEU A 297 17.16 9.70 17.97
C LEU A 297 16.55 10.97 18.58
N VAL A 298 16.79 12.10 17.93
CA VAL A 298 16.15 13.39 18.25
C VAL A 298 15.06 13.67 17.23
N VAL A 299 13.85 13.96 17.72
CA VAL A 299 12.70 14.32 16.89
C VAL A 299 12.25 15.72 17.30
N GLN A 300 12.04 16.61 16.32
CA GLN A 300 11.51 17.95 16.57
C GLN A 300 9.99 18.00 16.32
N TYR A 301 9.51 17.33 15.29
CA TYR A 301 8.10 17.31 14.92
C TYR A 301 7.58 15.88 14.84
N ALA A 302 6.50 15.58 15.55
CA ALA A 302 5.78 14.32 15.39
C ALA A 302 4.29 14.57 15.20
N MET A 303 3.68 13.85 14.26
CA MET A 303 2.24 13.87 14.01
C MET A 303 1.70 12.45 14.19
N ALA A 304 0.66 12.34 15.00
CA ALA A 304 -0.09 11.12 15.23
C ALA A 304 -1.58 11.40 15.10
N ASP A 305 -2.39 10.34 15.14
CA ASP A 305 -3.83 10.48 15.21
C ASP A 305 -4.27 11.21 16.49
N ALA A 306 -5.50 11.71 16.48
CA ALA A 306 -6.15 12.30 17.65
C ALA A 306 -6.55 11.21 18.68
N ASP A 307 -5.61 10.34 19.02
CA ASP A 307 -5.71 9.28 20.01
C ASP A 307 -4.86 9.62 21.25
N GLN A 308 -5.45 9.37 22.41
CA GLN A 308 -4.87 9.77 23.68
C GLN A 308 -3.64 8.94 24.05
N ALA A 309 -3.66 7.64 23.74
CA ALA A 309 -2.56 6.74 24.04
C ALA A 309 -1.36 7.01 23.12
N GLN A 310 -1.61 7.23 21.82
CA GLN A 310 -0.57 7.61 20.88
C GLN A 310 0.06 8.96 21.25
N TYR A 311 -0.75 9.98 21.56
CA TYR A 311 -0.22 11.27 22.01
C TYR A 311 0.70 11.12 23.22
N ASN A 312 0.24 10.43 24.27
CA ASN A 312 1.03 10.29 25.48
C ASN A 312 2.31 9.51 25.24
N ALA A 313 2.25 8.42 24.46
CA ALA A 313 3.42 7.61 24.13
C ALA A 313 4.48 8.42 23.35
N VAL A 314 4.06 9.18 22.34
CA VAL A 314 4.94 10.06 21.57
C VAL A 314 5.62 11.09 22.47
N ASN A 315 4.86 11.75 23.36
CA ASN A 315 5.40 12.74 24.29
C ASN A 315 6.29 12.11 25.37
N ALA A 316 5.99 10.90 25.83
CA ALA A 316 6.83 10.18 26.78
C ALA A 316 8.19 9.79 26.19
N VAL A 317 8.25 9.45 24.90
CA VAL A 317 9.50 9.01 24.25
C VAL A 317 10.34 10.18 23.74
N PHE A 318 9.71 11.22 23.18
CA PHE A 318 10.41 12.32 22.50
C PHE A 318 10.31 13.68 23.21
N GLY A 319 9.43 13.83 24.20
CA GLY A 319 9.14 15.11 24.86
C GLY A 319 10.25 15.67 25.74
N ASN A 320 11.30 14.89 26.03
CA ASN A 320 12.49 15.40 26.74
C ASN A 320 13.32 16.38 25.88
N ASN A 321 13.09 16.43 24.57
CA ASN A 321 13.68 17.45 23.71
C ASN A 321 12.90 18.79 23.86
N PRO A 322 13.52 19.89 24.31
CA PRO A 322 12.82 21.18 24.49
C PRO A 322 12.25 21.77 23.19
N ARG A 323 12.75 21.34 22.03
CA ARG A 323 12.22 21.76 20.71
C ARG A 323 11.13 20.83 20.18
N PHE A 324 10.83 19.74 20.88
CA PHE A 324 9.83 18.78 20.44
C PHE A 324 8.43 19.39 20.44
N THR A 325 7.72 19.21 19.32
CA THR A 325 6.34 19.61 19.14
C THR A 325 5.53 18.41 18.66
N SER A 326 4.56 17.99 19.47
CA SER A 326 3.53 17.05 19.06
C SER A 326 2.47 17.80 18.26
N LEU A 327 2.43 17.58 16.96
CA LEU A 327 1.51 18.21 16.01
C LEU A 327 0.17 17.48 15.98
N MET A 328 -0.89 18.22 15.65
CA MET A 328 -2.22 17.68 15.46
C MET A 328 -2.67 17.77 14.00
N CYS A 329 -3.10 16.65 13.45
CA CYS A 329 -3.59 16.56 12.07
C CYS A 329 -4.85 17.44 11.90
N PHE A 330 -4.75 18.51 11.10
CA PHE A 330 -5.86 19.44 10.92
C PHE A 330 -7.09 18.78 10.29
N PHE A 331 -6.91 17.74 9.46
CA PHE A 331 -8.03 16.96 8.91
C PHE A 331 -8.83 16.27 10.02
N HIS A 332 -8.17 15.65 11.00
CA HIS A 332 -8.85 15.01 12.13
C HIS A 332 -9.58 16.02 13.02
N VAL A 333 -8.99 17.21 13.23
CA VAL A 333 -9.68 18.32 13.91
C VAL A 333 -10.98 18.65 13.18
N MET A 334 -10.89 18.92 11.87
CA MET A 334 -12.06 19.28 11.06
C MET A 334 -13.10 18.15 11.00
N GLU A 335 -12.68 16.88 10.91
CA GLU A 335 -13.59 15.73 10.91
C GLU A 335 -14.46 15.67 12.19
N LYS A 336 -13.86 15.95 13.34
CA LYS A 336 -14.56 16.01 14.63
C LYS A 336 -15.41 17.26 14.77
N VAL A 337 -14.92 18.41 14.29
CA VAL A 337 -15.69 19.66 14.26
C VAL A 337 -16.93 19.50 13.39
N TYR A 338 -16.84 18.94 12.18
CA TYR A 338 -17.99 18.72 11.31
C TYR A 338 -19.07 17.85 11.96
N LYS A 339 -18.67 16.85 12.74
CA LYS A 339 -19.60 16.04 13.55
C LYS A 339 -20.27 16.88 14.64
N ALA A 340 -19.51 17.72 15.35
CA ALA A 340 -20.01 18.57 16.43
C ALA A 340 -20.98 19.67 15.94
N ILE A 341 -20.71 20.27 14.79
CA ILE A 341 -21.55 21.35 14.22
C ILE A 341 -22.69 20.83 13.34
N LYS A 342 -22.90 19.52 13.23
CA LYS A 342 -23.84 18.91 12.29
C LYS A 342 -25.27 19.47 12.41
N ALA A 343 -25.69 19.77 13.64
CA ALA A 343 -27.04 20.26 13.93
C ALA A 343 -27.25 21.76 13.68
N PHE A 344 -26.18 22.54 13.45
CA PHE A 344 -26.30 23.98 13.26
C PHE A 344 -26.86 24.35 11.88
N PRO A 345 -27.33 25.60 11.68
CA PRO A 345 -27.66 26.13 10.36
C PRO A 345 -26.44 26.15 9.41
N SER A 346 -26.68 26.15 8.10
CA SER A 346 -25.61 26.15 7.09
C SER A 346 -24.66 27.33 7.24
N ASP A 347 -25.20 28.52 7.48
CA ASP A 347 -24.44 29.77 7.52
C ASP A 347 -23.54 29.81 8.76
N THR A 348 -24.06 29.36 9.90
CA THR A 348 -23.29 29.18 11.12
C THR A 348 -22.15 28.18 10.94
N LYS A 349 -22.39 27.04 10.27
CA LYS A 349 -21.31 26.09 9.95
C LYS A 349 -20.26 26.73 9.06
N ALA A 350 -20.67 27.49 8.04
CA ALA A 350 -19.76 28.13 7.11
C ALA A 350 -18.84 29.14 7.83
N ILE A 351 -19.38 29.95 8.75
CA ILE A 351 -18.62 30.90 9.57
C ILE A 351 -17.64 30.17 10.49
N ILE A 352 -18.10 29.16 11.23
CA ILE A 352 -17.23 28.38 12.14
C ILE A 352 -16.07 27.74 11.37
N VAL A 353 -16.38 27.10 10.24
CA VAL A 353 -15.36 26.46 9.41
C VAL A 353 -14.41 27.52 8.84
N ARG A 354 -14.91 28.66 8.37
CA ARG A 354 -14.09 29.76 7.87
C ARG A 354 -13.08 30.22 8.93
N ASP A 355 -13.53 30.51 10.14
CA ASP A 355 -12.69 31.01 11.23
C ASP A 355 -11.65 29.98 11.68
N LEU A 356 -11.99 28.68 11.66
CA LEU A 356 -11.03 27.61 11.96
C LEU A 356 -9.94 27.48 10.90
N TYR A 357 -10.26 27.67 9.62
CA TYR A 357 -9.24 27.74 8.57
C TYR A 357 -8.38 29.01 8.71
N ASP A 358 -8.96 30.14 9.08
CA ASP A 358 -8.20 31.37 9.29
C ASP A 358 -7.20 31.22 10.46
N MET A 359 -7.65 30.61 11.57
CA MET A 359 -6.77 30.22 12.68
C MET A 359 -5.71 29.20 12.28
N HIS A 360 -6.04 28.20 11.45
CA HIS A 360 -5.07 27.22 10.93
C HIS A 360 -3.95 27.90 10.13
N PHE A 361 -4.31 28.94 9.36
CA PHE A 361 -3.38 29.72 8.52
C PHE A 361 -2.73 30.91 9.24
N ALA A 362 -2.88 31.03 10.57
CA ALA A 362 -2.17 32.01 11.36
C ALA A 362 -0.66 31.97 11.10
N ARG A 363 -0.02 33.13 10.98
CA ARG A 363 1.43 33.25 10.71
C ARG A 363 2.28 33.26 11.96
N SER A 364 1.66 33.44 13.12
CA SER A 364 2.34 33.44 14.41
C SER A 364 1.41 33.03 15.54
N HIS A 365 2.01 32.65 16.67
CA HIS A 365 1.28 32.36 17.90
C HIS A 365 0.42 33.55 18.34
N ASN A 366 0.94 34.78 18.28
CA ASN A 366 0.22 35.98 18.68
C ASN A 366 -1.02 36.24 17.81
N GLU A 367 -0.89 36.05 16.50
CA GLU A 367 -2.02 36.18 15.58
C GLU A 367 -3.09 35.12 15.85
N PHE A 368 -2.67 33.87 16.07
CA PHE A 368 -3.56 32.78 16.44
C PHE A 368 -4.31 33.07 17.74
N VAL A 369 -3.62 33.53 18.79
CA VAL A 369 -4.25 33.85 20.08
C VAL A 369 -5.30 34.94 19.92
N ARG A 370 -5.01 36.01 19.17
CA ARG A 370 -6.01 37.06 18.88
C ARG A 370 -7.24 36.51 18.16
N MET A 371 -7.04 35.79 17.05
CA MET A 371 -8.14 35.18 16.29
C MET A 371 -8.96 34.19 17.13
N ARG A 372 -8.28 33.42 18.00
CA ARG A 372 -8.92 32.47 18.92
C ARG A 372 -9.81 33.19 19.93
N GLU A 373 -9.31 34.23 20.59
CA GLU A 373 -10.12 34.96 21.57
C GLU A 373 -11.32 35.62 20.91
N ASP A 374 -11.12 36.29 19.77
CA ASP A 374 -12.22 36.92 19.01
C ASP A 374 -13.26 35.89 18.57
N PHE A 375 -12.82 34.73 18.08
CA PHE A 375 -13.71 33.62 17.71
C PHE A 375 -14.50 33.10 18.90
N LEU A 376 -13.84 32.84 20.04
CA LEU A 376 -14.48 32.32 21.23
C LEU A 376 -15.46 33.33 21.84
N MET A 377 -15.14 34.63 21.85
CA MET A 377 -16.06 35.68 22.29
C MET A 377 -17.35 35.65 21.45
N ARG A 378 -17.24 35.67 20.12
CA ARG A 378 -18.41 35.60 19.22
C ARG A 378 -19.27 34.36 19.43
N LEU A 379 -18.66 33.21 19.71
CA LEU A 379 -19.42 31.99 19.98
C LEU A 379 -20.10 32.01 21.35
N MET A 380 -19.49 32.63 22.35
CA MET A 380 -20.04 32.73 23.71
C MET A 380 -21.20 33.71 23.78
N ASP A 381 -21.22 34.74 22.92
CA ASP A 381 -22.32 35.72 22.81
C ASP A 381 -23.62 35.11 22.26
N VAL A 382 -23.54 33.96 21.58
CA VAL A 382 -24.69 33.23 21.04
C VAL A 382 -25.00 32.04 21.94
N ARG A 383 -26.16 32.09 22.61
CA ARG A 383 -26.59 31.08 23.60
C ARG A 383 -26.56 29.66 23.06
N GLU A 384 -26.93 29.47 21.79
CA GLU A 384 -26.99 28.18 21.11
C GLU A 384 -25.59 27.62 20.81
N LEU A 385 -24.55 28.46 20.78
CA LEU A 385 -23.18 28.08 20.46
C LEU A 385 -22.29 27.94 21.69
N THR A 386 -22.72 28.34 22.88
CA THR A 386 -21.93 28.31 24.12
C THR A 386 -21.36 26.92 24.43
N SER A 387 -22.16 25.86 24.28
CA SER A 387 -21.71 24.47 24.53
C SER A 387 -20.63 24.05 23.52
N PHE A 388 -20.79 24.43 22.26
CA PHE A 388 -19.78 24.21 21.23
C PHE A 388 -18.52 25.04 21.48
N ALA A 389 -18.65 26.29 21.94
CA ALA A 389 -17.52 27.15 22.30
C ALA A 389 -16.68 26.51 23.42
N GLN A 390 -17.31 25.96 24.45
CA GLN A 390 -16.63 25.23 25.53
C GLN A 390 -15.93 23.97 24.99
N TYR A 391 -16.60 23.21 24.12
CA TYR A 391 -16.05 22.02 23.47
C TYR A 391 -14.81 22.35 22.62
N ILE A 392 -14.91 23.29 21.67
CA ILE A 392 -13.82 23.63 20.75
C ILE A 392 -12.64 24.25 21.51
N ARG A 393 -12.93 25.10 22.50
CA ARG A 393 -11.92 25.69 23.39
C ARG A 393 -11.16 24.61 24.15
N GLY A 394 -11.86 23.68 24.78
CA GLY A 394 -11.25 22.68 25.66
C GLY A 394 -10.47 21.60 24.92
N GLN A 395 -10.91 21.23 23.71
CA GLN A 395 -10.34 20.11 22.96
C GLN A 395 -9.34 20.56 21.90
N TRP A 396 -9.67 21.56 21.08
CA TRP A 396 -8.97 21.81 19.81
C TRP A 396 -8.24 23.14 19.73
N LEU A 397 -8.57 24.09 20.60
CA LEU A 397 -7.95 25.43 20.59
C LEU A 397 -7.06 25.69 21.81
N ASN A 398 -7.16 24.86 22.85
CA ASN A 398 -6.27 24.87 23.99
C ASN A 398 -5.72 23.47 24.27
N ARG A 399 -4.58 23.42 24.98
CA ARG A 399 -3.99 22.18 25.50
C ARG A 399 -3.54 21.21 24.39
N ARG A 400 -3.77 19.90 24.61
CA ARG A 400 -3.12 18.74 24.01
C ARG A 400 -3.27 18.62 22.49
N TYR A 401 -4.43 18.99 21.93
CA TYR A 401 -4.72 18.82 20.50
C TYR A 401 -4.81 20.15 19.74
N SER A 402 -4.19 21.19 20.28
CA SER A 402 -4.28 22.55 19.72
C SER A 402 -3.24 22.88 18.64
N THR A 403 -2.20 22.05 18.50
CA THR A 403 -1.03 22.26 17.63
C THR A 403 -1.29 21.88 16.17
N CYS A 404 -2.37 22.42 15.58
CA CYS A 404 -2.73 22.18 14.19
C CYS A 404 -2.39 23.35 13.25
N GLN A 405 -1.92 24.49 13.76
CA GLN A 405 -1.64 25.68 12.94
C GLN A 405 -0.34 25.56 12.14
N LEU A 406 -0.28 26.23 11.00
CA LEU A 406 0.85 26.10 10.06
C LEU A 406 2.16 26.71 10.59
N TYR A 407 2.09 27.71 11.48
CA TYR A 407 3.28 28.36 12.04
C TYR A 407 4.13 27.44 12.95
N TRP A 408 3.64 26.25 13.34
CA TRP A 408 4.39 25.29 14.15
C TRP A 408 5.53 24.62 13.37
N THR A 409 5.44 24.57 12.05
CA THR A 409 6.42 23.91 11.16
C THR A 409 6.89 24.85 10.06
N PRO A 410 8.07 24.60 9.47
CA PRO A 410 8.49 25.32 8.28
C PRO A 410 7.48 25.21 7.13
N THR A 411 7.42 26.24 6.29
CA THR A 411 6.58 26.28 5.09
C THR A 411 6.83 25.05 4.21
N GLY A 412 5.76 24.43 3.73
CA GLY A 412 5.81 23.25 2.86
C GLY A 412 5.57 21.92 3.56
N PHE A 413 5.80 21.86 4.87
CA PHE A 413 5.63 20.65 5.66
C PHE A 413 4.17 20.17 5.68
N ALA A 414 3.97 18.90 6.03
CA ALA A 414 2.63 18.31 6.09
C ALA A 414 1.83 18.87 7.27
N SER A 415 0.64 19.41 6.99
CA SER A 415 -0.32 19.85 8.02
C SER A 415 -1.37 18.78 8.39
N THR A 416 -1.33 17.64 7.70
CA THR A 416 -2.22 16.49 7.91
C THR A 416 -1.44 15.18 7.87
N ASN A 417 -2.05 14.11 8.38
CA ASN A 417 -1.47 12.76 8.34
C ASN A 417 -1.59 12.09 6.96
N ASN A 418 -1.98 12.85 5.93
CA ASN A 418 -2.15 12.36 4.55
C ASN A 418 -0.91 11.62 3.99
N PRO A 419 0.35 12.00 4.29
CA PRO A 419 1.51 11.24 3.81
C PRO A 419 1.49 9.77 4.24
N VAL A 420 1.24 9.48 5.52
CA VAL A 420 1.19 8.10 6.04
C VAL A 420 -0.13 7.42 5.70
N GLU A 421 -1.26 8.12 5.71
CA GLU A 421 -2.55 7.55 5.29
C GLU A 421 -2.53 7.08 3.82
N THR A 422 -1.88 7.86 2.94
CA THR A 422 -1.64 7.50 1.54
C THR A 422 -0.78 6.24 1.45
N PHE A 423 0.26 6.13 2.28
CA PHE A 423 1.05 4.91 2.36
C PHE A 423 0.22 3.73 2.88
N ASN A 424 -0.64 3.93 3.88
CA ASN A 424 -1.52 2.88 4.40
C ASN A 424 -2.52 2.41 3.34
N ALA A 425 -2.97 3.29 2.46
CA ALA A 425 -3.74 2.91 1.28
C ALA A 425 -2.93 2.05 0.29
N VAL A 426 -1.66 2.37 0.06
CA VAL A 426 -0.72 1.55 -0.75
C VAL A 426 -0.50 0.19 -0.10
N LEU A 427 -0.22 0.14 1.20
CA LEU A 427 -0.05 -1.10 1.96
C LEU A 427 -1.27 -2.02 1.82
N ARG A 428 -2.47 -1.44 1.99
CA ARG A 428 -3.74 -2.16 1.81
C ARG A 428 -3.96 -2.59 0.36
N ARG A 429 -3.61 -1.77 -0.63
CA ARG A 429 -3.87 -2.04 -2.04
C ARG A 429 -2.91 -3.10 -2.60
N ASP A 430 -1.61 -2.95 -2.34
CA ASP A 430 -0.56 -3.65 -3.07
C ASP A 430 -0.06 -4.90 -2.35
N TYR A 431 -0.05 -4.89 -1.01
CA TYR A 431 0.48 -6.00 -0.22
C TYR A 431 -0.62 -6.91 0.33
N THR A 432 -1.65 -6.33 0.97
CA THR A 432 -2.75 -7.14 1.52
C THR A 432 -3.92 -7.32 0.56
N LEU A 433 -3.90 -6.66 -0.61
CA LEU A 433 -4.96 -6.71 -1.61
C LEU A 433 -6.36 -6.43 -1.03
N ARG A 434 -6.43 -5.54 -0.03
CA ARG A 434 -7.60 -5.17 0.77
C ARG A 434 -8.24 -6.35 1.51
N ARG A 435 -7.44 -7.37 1.85
CA ARG A 435 -7.88 -8.56 2.58
C ARG A 435 -7.28 -8.59 3.96
N ARG A 436 -8.02 -9.21 4.88
CA ARG A 436 -7.48 -9.67 6.15
C ARG A 436 -6.66 -10.93 5.92
N LEU A 437 -5.44 -10.94 6.41
CA LEU A 437 -4.49 -12.05 6.33
C LEU A 437 -4.36 -12.75 7.69
N LYS A 438 -3.88 -13.99 7.66
CA LYS A 438 -3.39 -14.64 8.87
C LYS A 438 -2.06 -14.02 9.28
N MET A 439 -1.71 -14.09 10.56
CA MET A 439 -0.56 -13.37 11.11
C MET A 439 0.76 -13.70 10.41
N GLY A 440 1.06 -14.98 10.15
CA GLY A 440 2.30 -15.33 9.46
C GLY A 440 2.34 -14.87 8.00
N ALA A 441 1.19 -14.80 7.34
CA ALA A 441 1.09 -14.21 6.00
C ALA A 441 1.28 -12.70 6.04
N LEU A 442 0.69 -12.02 7.03
CA LEU A 442 0.85 -10.58 7.21
C LEU A 442 2.33 -10.23 7.48
N LEU A 443 3.00 -10.97 8.36
CA LEU A 443 4.44 -10.78 8.64
C LEU A 443 5.28 -10.90 7.36
N GLN A 444 4.96 -11.86 6.49
CA GLN A 444 5.63 -12.01 5.21
C GLN A 444 5.38 -10.81 4.28
N GLU A 445 4.14 -10.35 4.14
CA GLU A 445 3.81 -9.17 3.31
C GLU A 445 4.44 -7.88 3.83
N LEU A 446 4.46 -7.67 5.15
CA LEU A 446 5.14 -6.52 5.76
C LEU A 446 6.65 -6.58 5.54
N SER A 447 7.25 -7.77 5.63
CA SER A 447 8.67 -7.99 5.34
C SER A 447 9.00 -7.67 3.87
N SER A 448 8.20 -8.16 2.93
CA SER A 448 8.32 -7.82 1.50
C SER A 448 8.20 -6.32 1.28
N CYS A 449 7.24 -5.66 1.93
CA CYS A 449 7.10 -4.21 1.86
C CYS A 449 8.34 -3.47 2.37
N CYS A 450 8.90 -3.89 3.51
CA CYS A 450 10.15 -3.33 4.02
C CYS A 450 11.29 -3.48 3.02
N HIS A 451 11.42 -4.66 2.40
CA HIS A 451 12.43 -4.91 1.37
C HIS A 451 12.25 -3.98 0.17
N ASP A 452 11.08 -3.98 -0.46
CA ASP A 452 10.80 -3.18 -1.66
C ASP A 452 11.02 -1.68 -1.41
N LYS A 453 10.55 -1.18 -0.25
CA LYS A 453 10.70 0.24 0.12
C LYS A 453 12.13 0.59 0.48
N SER A 454 12.96 -0.37 0.88
CA SER A 454 14.38 -0.16 1.14
C SER A 454 15.23 -0.22 -0.14
N ALA A 455 14.85 -1.05 -1.10
CA ALA A 455 15.51 -1.17 -2.40
C ALA A 455 15.13 -0.03 -3.37
N SER A 456 13.95 0.57 -3.19
CA SER A 456 13.51 1.71 -3.98
C SER A 456 14.25 2.99 -3.61
N VAL A 457 14.90 3.62 -4.60
CA VAL A 457 15.46 4.97 -4.46
C VAL A 457 14.33 5.98 -4.49
N ARG A 458 13.98 6.52 -3.33
CA ARG A 458 13.09 7.69 -3.21
C ARG A 458 13.91 8.86 -2.68
N VAL A 459 13.99 9.93 -3.46
CA VAL A 459 14.71 11.16 -3.08
C VAL A 459 13.97 11.81 -1.91
N PHE A 460 14.70 12.20 -0.88
CA PHE A 460 14.19 12.97 0.24
C PHE A 460 14.37 14.46 -0.07
N SER A 461 13.28 15.19 -0.20
CA SER A 461 13.31 16.60 -0.61
C SER A 461 13.44 17.54 0.59
N LEU A 462 14.56 18.28 0.68
CA LEU A 462 14.73 19.33 1.68
C LEU A 462 13.99 20.63 1.30
N GLU A 463 13.62 20.76 0.02
CA GLU A 463 12.86 21.88 -0.52
C GLU A 463 11.49 21.43 -1.01
N VAL A 464 10.58 22.39 -1.18
CA VAL A 464 9.24 22.12 -1.69
C VAL A 464 9.30 21.86 -3.19
N VAL A 465 8.92 20.64 -3.61
CA VAL A 465 8.85 20.30 -5.03
C VAL A 465 7.41 20.43 -5.53
N PRO A 466 7.17 21.18 -6.62
CA PRO A 466 5.85 21.29 -7.21
C PRO A 466 5.31 19.92 -7.68
N ALA A 467 4.14 19.53 -7.14
CA ALA A 467 3.48 18.32 -7.60
C ALA A 467 3.07 18.44 -9.08
N GLN A 468 3.19 17.36 -9.86
CA GLN A 468 2.80 17.37 -11.28
C GLN A 468 1.33 17.78 -11.50
N THR A 469 0.44 17.46 -10.56
CA THR A 469 -0.97 17.90 -10.58
C THR A 469 -1.07 19.42 -10.51
N LEU A 470 -0.31 20.07 -9.64
CA LEU A 470 -0.27 21.52 -9.53
C LEU A 470 0.32 22.16 -10.81
N VAL A 471 1.39 21.59 -11.36
CA VAL A 471 1.99 22.03 -12.63
C VAL A 471 0.97 21.94 -13.78
N ARG A 472 0.19 20.87 -13.84
CA ARG A 472 -0.91 20.70 -14.82
C ARG A 472 -2.06 21.68 -14.56
N ARG A 473 -2.39 21.99 -13.29
CA ARG A 473 -3.41 22.99 -12.91
C ARG A 473 -3.02 24.36 -13.46
N VAL A 474 -1.77 24.77 -13.26
CA VAL A 474 -1.24 26.04 -13.78
C VAL A 474 -1.38 26.11 -15.30
N SER A 475 -1.00 25.05 -16.02
CA SER A 475 -1.20 25.00 -17.48
C SER A 475 -2.64 25.21 -17.89
N LYS A 476 -3.60 24.61 -17.17
CA LYS A 476 -5.02 24.74 -17.47
C LYS A 476 -5.54 26.15 -17.12
N MET A 477 -5.13 26.71 -15.97
CA MET A 477 -5.50 28.08 -15.59
C MET A 477 -4.97 29.13 -16.57
N ILE A 478 -3.76 28.97 -17.12
CA ILE A 478 -3.23 29.84 -18.16
C ILE A 478 -4.10 29.78 -19.42
N ARG A 479 -4.45 28.57 -19.89
CA ARG A 479 -5.31 28.39 -21.07
C ARG A 479 -6.71 28.99 -20.89
N GLU A 480 -7.25 28.92 -19.68
CA GLU A 480 -8.56 29.48 -19.33
C GLU A 480 -8.49 30.97 -18.96
N LYS A 481 -7.32 31.62 -19.09
CA LYS A 481 -7.07 33.04 -18.74
C LYS A 481 -7.42 33.37 -17.28
N LEU A 482 -7.22 32.40 -16.38
CA LEU A 482 -7.41 32.55 -14.93
C LEU A 482 -6.11 32.94 -14.20
N LEU A 483 -4.98 32.94 -14.91
CA LEU A 483 -3.69 33.47 -14.45
C LEU A 483 -3.08 34.31 -15.56
N TYR A 484 -2.70 35.54 -15.22
CA TYR A 484 -2.03 36.45 -16.15
C TYR A 484 -1.17 37.47 -15.39
N GLU A 485 -0.23 38.08 -16.10
CA GLU A 485 0.62 39.15 -15.58
C GLU A 485 -0.24 40.39 -15.31
N GLY A 486 -0.13 40.96 -14.11
CA GLY A 486 -0.78 42.21 -13.75
C GLY A 486 -0.13 43.40 -14.45
N GLY A 487 -0.90 44.46 -14.72
CA GLY A 487 -0.39 45.67 -15.35
C GLY A 487 0.81 46.26 -14.60
N ARG A 488 1.81 46.74 -15.35
CA ARG A 488 2.90 47.55 -14.79
C ARG A 488 2.34 48.96 -14.60
N ASP A 489 1.99 49.33 -13.38
CA ASP A 489 1.74 50.74 -13.09
C ASP A 489 3.04 51.51 -13.35
N GLN A 490 2.95 52.66 -14.03
CA GLN A 490 4.07 53.51 -14.46
C GLN A 490 4.99 54.01 -13.33
N VAL A 491 4.69 53.69 -12.07
CA VAL A 491 5.39 54.14 -10.87
C VAL A 491 6.13 53.00 -10.14
N ASP A 492 5.91 51.74 -10.50
CA ASP A 492 6.68 50.63 -9.94
C ASP A 492 8.02 50.53 -10.66
N ILE A 493 9.09 50.92 -9.96
CA ILE A 493 10.47 50.59 -10.32
C ILE A 493 10.48 49.11 -10.68
N ALA A 494 10.86 48.80 -11.92
CA ALA A 494 11.15 47.45 -12.37
C ALA A 494 12.31 46.90 -11.53
N SER A 495 12.02 46.43 -10.32
CA SER A 495 13.00 45.74 -9.49
C SER A 495 13.22 44.38 -10.14
N ALA A 496 14.45 44.12 -10.55
CA ALA A 496 14.86 42.83 -11.07
C ALA A 496 14.35 41.72 -10.12
N GLY A 497 13.61 40.76 -10.66
CA GLY A 497 13.13 39.59 -9.90
C GLY A 497 11.75 39.70 -9.25
N HIS A 498 10.93 40.71 -9.55
CA HIS A 498 9.52 40.75 -9.10
C HIS A 498 8.54 40.83 -10.27
N ILE A 499 7.46 40.04 -10.20
CA ILE A 499 6.33 40.15 -11.13
C ILE A 499 4.99 40.23 -10.39
N ARG A 500 4.03 40.94 -10.98
CA ARG A 500 2.64 40.93 -10.48
C ARG A 500 1.85 39.85 -11.21
N VAL A 501 1.17 38.98 -10.47
CA VAL A 501 0.33 37.90 -11.04
C VAL A 501 -1.09 38.04 -10.52
N ILE A 502 -2.02 38.27 -11.44
CA ILE A 502 -3.45 38.26 -11.15
C ILE A 502 -3.95 36.82 -11.28
N SER A 503 -4.74 36.40 -10.30
CA SER A 503 -5.38 35.09 -10.29
C SER A 503 -6.87 35.25 -10.08
N CYS A 504 -7.63 34.57 -10.92
CA CYS A 504 -9.07 34.53 -10.87
C CYS A 504 -9.54 33.15 -10.38
N SER A 505 -10.71 33.14 -9.73
CA SER A 505 -11.32 31.89 -9.28
C SER A 505 -11.77 31.06 -10.48
N ALA A 506 -11.47 29.77 -10.45
CA ALA A 506 -12.03 28.82 -11.40
C ALA A 506 -13.51 28.56 -11.08
N LYS A 507 -14.35 28.34 -12.11
CA LYS A 507 -15.74 27.91 -11.90
C LYS A 507 -15.74 26.61 -11.08
N ARG A 508 -16.57 26.53 -10.03
CA ARG A 508 -16.72 25.31 -9.23
C ARG A 508 -17.88 24.46 -9.73
N ILE A 509 -17.73 23.14 -9.64
CA ILE A 509 -18.74 22.14 -10.04
C ILE A 509 -19.08 21.30 -8.81
N GLN A 510 -20.34 20.91 -8.66
CA GLN A 510 -20.77 19.96 -7.62
C GLN A 510 -20.40 18.54 -8.06
N VAL A 511 -19.66 17.82 -7.22
CA VAL A 511 -19.20 16.46 -7.52
C VAL A 511 -19.91 15.45 -6.62
N SER A 512 -20.64 14.53 -7.26
CA SER A 512 -21.28 13.36 -6.64
C SER A 512 -20.25 12.23 -6.50
N PRO A 513 -20.25 11.42 -5.42
CA PRO A 513 -21.32 11.24 -4.43
C PRO A 513 -21.21 12.11 -3.17
N ASN A 514 -20.17 12.94 -3.05
CA ASN A 514 -19.86 13.62 -1.79
C ASN A 514 -20.57 14.98 -1.59
N ASN A 515 -21.39 15.43 -2.55
CA ASN A 515 -22.02 16.76 -2.57
C ASN A 515 -21.04 17.88 -2.17
N CYS A 516 -19.79 17.74 -2.62
CA CYS A 516 -18.75 18.74 -2.39
C CYS A 516 -18.59 19.59 -3.65
N SER A 517 -18.49 20.90 -3.45
CA SER A 517 -18.11 21.83 -4.51
C SER A 517 -16.60 21.70 -4.74
N GLU A 518 -16.20 21.30 -5.94
CA GLU A 518 -14.80 21.19 -6.36
C GLU A 518 -14.49 22.23 -7.44
N GLU A 519 -13.23 22.61 -7.63
CA GLU A 519 -12.86 23.45 -8.78
C GLU A 519 -13.11 22.67 -10.09
N GLY A 520 -13.78 23.29 -11.06
CA GLY A 520 -14.04 22.73 -12.40
C GLY A 520 -12.77 22.50 -13.23
N ILE A 521 -11.61 22.89 -12.69
CA ILE A 521 -10.31 22.43 -13.14
C ILE A 521 -10.09 21.02 -12.59
N ALA A 522 -10.55 20.02 -13.37
CA ALA A 522 -10.46 18.58 -13.08
C ALA A 522 -9.10 18.06 -12.57
N VAL A 523 -8.01 18.82 -12.76
CA VAL A 523 -6.65 18.47 -12.33
C VAL A 523 -6.46 18.62 -10.80
N THR A 524 -7.30 19.40 -10.10
CA THR A 524 -7.20 19.66 -8.65
C THR A 524 -8.54 19.64 -7.92
N ALA A 525 -9.45 18.77 -8.37
CA ALA A 525 -10.72 18.44 -7.73
C ALA A 525 -10.67 18.34 -6.18
N GLN A 526 -9.51 18.07 -5.60
CA GLN A 526 -9.29 17.88 -4.17
C GLN A 526 -9.21 19.15 -3.30
N MET A 527 -9.16 20.38 -3.85
CA MET A 527 -9.09 21.58 -3.00
C MET A 527 -10.46 22.04 -2.51
N GLY A 528 -10.70 21.90 -1.20
CA GLY A 528 -11.88 22.43 -0.52
C GLY A 528 -11.99 23.96 -0.61
N LEU A 529 -13.22 24.48 -0.47
CA LEU A 529 -13.53 25.90 -0.63
C LEU A 529 -12.62 26.84 0.17
N ASN A 530 -12.30 26.48 1.42
CA ASN A 530 -11.43 27.30 2.27
C ASN A 530 -9.95 27.27 1.85
N TYR A 531 -9.44 26.17 1.28
CA TYR A 531 -8.08 26.15 0.75
C TYR A 531 -7.94 27.02 -0.51
N THR A 532 -8.91 26.96 -1.43
CA THR A 532 -8.96 27.89 -2.58
C THR A 532 -9.06 29.34 -2.10
N ARG A 533 -9.87 29.62 -1.07
CA ARG A 533 -9.97 30.95 -0.45
C ARG A 533 -8.60 31.47 0.01
N MET A 534 -7.79 30.64 0.67
CA MET A 534 -6.43 31.01 1.09
C MET A 534 -5.47 31.34 -0.06
N GLU A 535 -5.78 30.93 -1.29
CA GLU A 535 -5.04 31.37 -2.47
C GLU A 535 -5.45 32.78 -2.89
N LEU A 536 -6.73 33.13 -2.83
CA LEU A 536 -7.31 34.33 -3.48
C LEU A 536 -7.57 35.50 -2.52
N GLU A 537 -7.98 35.22 -1.29
CA GLU A 537 -8.39 36.22 -0.30
C GLU A 537 -7.25 37.19 0.01
N GLY A 538 -7.55 38.50 0.01
CA GLY A 538 -6.55 39.55 0.23
C GLY A 538 -5.68 39.89 -0.99
N GLN A 539 -6.06 39.46 -2.21
CA GLN A 539 -5.33 39.85 -3.43
C GLN A 539 -5.31 41.39 -3.60
N PRO A 540 -4.12 42.02 -3.68
CA PRO A 540 -4.02 43.46 -3.91
C PRO A 540 -4.56 43.89 -5.27
N TYR A 541 -4.89 45.19 -5.39
CA TYR A 541 -5.15 45.81 -6.69
C TYR A 541 -3.92 45.65 -7.61
N GLY A 542 -4.13 45.18 -8.84
CA GLY A 542 -3.05 44.84 -9.77
C GLY A 542 -2.43 43.44 -9.58
N GLY A 543 -2.89 42.64 -8.60
CA GLY A 543 -2.46 41.25 -8.41
C GLY A 543 -1.41 41.04 -7.31
N TRP A 544 -1.00 39.79 -7.13
CA TRP A 544 0.01 39.43 -6.13
C TRP A 544 1.41 39.72 -6.62
N VAL A 545 2.21 40.37 -5.78
CA VAL A 545 3.66 40.47 -6.00
C VAL A 545 4.30 39.10 -5.75
N VAL A 546 5.00 38.58 -6.75
CA VAL A 546 5.78 37.34 -6.70
C VAL A 546 7.25 37.69 -6.82
N ASP A 547 8.03 37.33 -5.82
CA ASP A 547 9.49 37.36 -5.87
C ASP A 547 9.95 36.09 -6.59
N THR A 548 10.47 36.25 -7.81
CA THR A 548 10.90 35.14 -8.67
C THR A 548 12.27 34.61 -8.31
N THR A 549 13.05 35.36 -7.52
CA THR A 549 14.36 34.93 -7.02
C THR A 549 14.18 34.00 -5.83
N ARG A 550 13.31 34.37 -4.89
CA ARG A 550 13.02 33.57 -3.68
C ARG A 550 11.87 32.60 -3.85
N MET A 551 11.25 32.57 -5.04
CA MET A 551 10.04 31.78 -5.33
C MET A 551 8.93 32.02 -4.30
N TRP A 552 8.77 33.28 -3.89
CA TRP A 552 8.00 33.70 -2.72
C TRP A 552 6.75 34.51 -3.08
N CYS A 553 5.71 34.40 -2.25
CA CYS A 553 4.63 35.38 -2.25
C CYS A 553 3.89 35.48 -0.91
N GLN A 554 3.35 36.68 -0.67
CA GLN A 554 2.57 37.09 0.47
C GLN A 554 1.23 36.36 0.73
N CYS A 555 0.67 35.51 -0.14
CA CYS A 555 -0.64 34.88 0.19
C CYS A 555 -0.49 33.78 1.26
N SER A 556 -1.59 33.50 1.98
CA SER A 556 -1.66 32.45 3.00
C SER A 556 -1.41 31.05 2.48
N TYR A 557 -1.84 30.72 1.25
CA TYR A 557 -1.57 29.40 0.67
C TYR A 557 -0.08 29.12 0.46
N TRP A 558 0.69 30.12 0.01
CA TRP A 558 2.14 29.98 -0.14
C TRP A 558 2.80 29.78 1.23
N PHE A 559 2.40 30.55 2.23
CA PHE A 559 2.90 30.41 3.61
C PHE A 559 2.73 28.98 4.14
N GLY A 560 1.60 28.34 3.87
CA GLY A 560 1.37 26.95 4.26
C GLY A 560 2.19 25.94 3.47
N PHE A 561 2.13 26.03 2.13
CA PHE A 561 2.54 24.91 1.29
C PHE A 561 3.84 25.11 0.51
N GLY A 562 4.41 26.33 0.52
CA GLY A 562 5.68 26.71 -0.11
C GLY A 562 5.69 26.65 -1.64
N VAL A 563 4.58 26.24 -2.25
CA VAL A 563 4.41 26.19 -3.70
C VAL A 563 2.96 26.50 -4.05
N ARG A 564 2.74 27.30 -5.11
CA ARG A 564 1.39 27.60 -5.61
C ARG A 564 1.41 28.03 -7.07
N VAL A 565 0.21 28.20 -7.61
CA VAL A 565 -0.02 28.47 -9.04
C VAL A 565 0.69 29.71 -9.58
N ARG A 566 0.80 30.80 -8.81
CA ARG A 566 1.39 32.08 -9.26
C ARG A 566 2.91 32.05 -9.35
N VAL A 567 3.58 31.33 -8.45
CA VAL A 567 5.05 31.15 -8.47
C VAL A 567 5.43 30.32 -9.70
N LEU A 568 4.67 29.25 -9.96
CA LEU A 568 4.87 28.42 -11.15
C LEU A 568 4.52 29.14 -12.46
N PHE A 569 3.51 30.02 -12.44
CA PHE A 569 3.22 30.90 -13.56
C PHE A 569 4.42 31.82 -13.83
N ALA A 570 4.92 32.50 -12.80
CA ALA A 570 6.07 33.41 -12.90
C ALA A 570 7.28 32.73 -13.53
N GLN A 571 7.60 31.53 -13.06
CA GLN A 571 8.70 30.72 -13.57
C GLN A 571 8.54 30.34 -15.06
N ARG A 572 7.31 30.16 -15.54
CA ARG A 572 7.06 29.84 -16.96
C ARG A 572 7.10 31.06 -17.86
N THR A 573 6.68 32.21 -17.35
CA THR A 573 6.72 33.47 -18.08
C THR A 573 8.16 33.96 -18.23
N LEU A 574 9.02 33.68 -17.25
CA LEU A 574 10.45 34.02 -17.29
C LEU A 574 11.24 32.84 -17.86
N GLU A 575 11.45 32.82 -19.19
CA GLU A 575 12.15 31.74 -19.91
C GLU A 575 13.63 31.53 -19.49
N TYR A 576 14.16 32.41 -18.64
CA TYR A 576 15.53 32.35 -18.13
C TYR A 576 15.62 31.80 -16.70
N LEU A 577 14.56 31.25 -16.08
CA LEU A 577 14.62 30.68 -14.74
C LEU A 577 14.31 29.18 -14.71
N ASP A 578 15.13 28.41 -13.97
CA ASP A 578 14.86 26.99 -13.70
C ASP A 578 13.84 26.80 -12.55
N CYS A 579 13.53 25.54 -12.20
CA CYS A 579 12.59 25.20 -11.13
C CYS A 579 13.03 25.57 -9.71
N ALA A 580 14.30 25.95 -9.54
CA ALA A 580 14.85 26.46 -8.29
C ALA A 580 15.00 27.98 -8.30
N GLY A 581 14.52 28.68 -9.35
CA GLY A 581 14.66 30.13 -9.48
C GLY A 581 16.07 30.58 -9.89
N ARG A 582 16.90 29.69 -10.42
CA ARG A 582 18.26 30.02 -10.91
C ARG A 582 18.21 30.45 -12.36
N GLU A 583 19.04 31.43 -12.71
CA GLU A 583 19.15 31.88 -14.09
C GLU A 583 19.73 30.80 -15.01
N ILE A 584 19.09 30.61 -16.17
CA ILE A 584 19.47 29.69 -17.24
C ILE A 584 19.48 30.43 -18.58
N LEU A 585 20.31 29.94 -19.50
CA LEU A 585 20.40 30.51 -20.84
C LEU A 585 19.10 30.27 -21.62
N VAL A 586 18.56 31.33 -22.21
CA VAL A 586 17.37 31.26 -23.08
C VAL A 586 17.77 30.80 -24.47
N ALA A 587 17.13 29.73 -24.96
CA ALA A 587 17.31 29.27 -26.33
C ALA A 587 16.71 30.28 -27.34
N ARG A 588 17.56 30.90 -28.17
CA ARG A 588 17.17 31.87 -29.22
C ARG A 588 16.70 31.25 -30.55
N GLY A 589 16.45 29.93 -30.58
CA GLY A 589 15.90 29.26 -31.76
C GLY A 589 14.41 29.55 -31.91
N THR A 590 13.95 29.90 -33.10
CA THR A 590 12.54 30.17 -33.42
C THR A 590 11.65 28.99 -33.05
N LYS A 591 11.00 29.05 -31.88
CA LYS A 591 9.87 28.18 -31.53
C LYS A 591 8.71 28.55 -32.45
N LYS A 592 8.38 27.67 -33.42
CA LYS A 592 7.07 27.68 -34.09
C LYS A 592 6.00 27.30 -33.07
N ASN A 593 5.51 28.28 -32.32
CA ASN A 593 4.26 28.13 -31.58
C ASN A 593 3.11 28.40 -32.55
N GLY A 594 2.37 27.36 -32.91
CA GLY A 594 1.10 27.51 -33.61
C GLY A 594 0.11 28.25 -32.72
N ALA A 595 -0.09 29.52 -33.01
CA ALA A 595 -1.26 30.28 -32.61
C ALA A 595 -1.75 30.97 -33.89
N ASP A 596 -2.84 30.47 -34.46
CA ASP A 596 -3.55 31.13 -35.54
C ASP A 596 -4.04 32.48 -35.02
N ASP A 597 -3.43 33.55 -35.54
CA ASP A 597 -3.94 34.91 -35.46
C ASP A 597 -4.92 35.12 -36.63
N PRO A 598 -6.23 35.39 -36.39
CA PRO A 598 -7.20 35.56 -37.46
C PRO A 598 -7.11 36.91 -38.20
N SER A 599 -6.06 37.70 -37.97
CA SER A 599 -5.97 39.08 -38.48
C SER A 599 -4.83 39.32 -39.47
N ALA A 600 -4.76 38.54 -40.56
CA ALA A 600 -4.03 38.97 -41.76
C ALA A 600 -4.64 38.37 -43.02
N ARG A 601 -5.46 39.16 -43.73
CA ARG A 601 -5.79 38.92 -45.12
C ARG A 601 -4.70 39.52 -46.01
N ASP A 602 -4.33 38.72 -47.00
CA ASP A 602 -3.81 39.07 -48.32
C ASP A 602 -2.29 39.27 -48.52
N GLY A 603 -1.78 38.61 -49.57
CA GLY A 603 -0.54 38.98 -50.25
C GLY A 603 0.72 38.13 -49.99
N GLN A 604 1.09 37.35 -51.01
CA GLN A 604 2.46 36.94 -51.40
C GLN A 604 3.04 35.61 -50.87
N ARG A 605 2.90 34.61 -51.75
CA ARG A 605 3.87 33.53 -51.99
C ARG A 605 5.22 34.10 -52.45
N GLY A 606 6.30 33.42 -52.05
CA GLY A 606 7.64 33.51 -52.65
C GLY A 606 8.70 33.62 -51.55
N GLY A 607 9.81 32.90 -51.54
CA GLY A 607 10.44 31.98 -52.47
C GLY A 607 11.78 31.63 -51.81
N ARG A 608 12.25 30.38 -51.99
CA ARG A 608 13.55 29.92 -51.51
C ARG A 608 14.66 30.75 -52.21
N PRO A 609 15.68 31.27 -51.52
CA PRO A 609 16.81 31.90 -52.21
C PRO A 609 17.52 30.86 -53.08
N LEU A 610 17.52 31.11 -54.39
CA LEU A 610 18.33 30.44 -55.40
C LEU A 610 19.69 31.14 -55.41
N GLY A 611 20.69 30.56 -54.74
CA GLY A 611 22.06 31.08 -54.82
C GLY A 611 22.97 30.55 -53.72
N VAL A 612 23.87 29.64 -54.08
CA VAL A 612 25.11 29.38 -53.33
C VAL A 612 26.16 30.32 -53.89
N GLY A 613 26.84 31.07 -53.02
CA GLY A 613 27.96 31.96 -53.36
C GLY A 613 29.04 31.91 -52.28
N PRO A 614 30.31 32.16 -52.63
CA PRO A 614 31.42 31.32 -52.19
C PRO A 614 32.44 31.98 -51.25
N ALA A 615 33.03 31.13 -50.40
CA ALA A 615 34.41 31.12 -49.88
C ALA A 615 35.02 32.38 -49.22
N LEU A 616 35.43 32.18 -47.96
CA LEU A 616 36.74 32.57 -47.41
C LEU A 616 37.24 31.33 -46.64
N THR A 617 37.88 30.35 -47.28
CA THR A 617 39.34 30.12 -47.28
C THR A 617 40.08 30.75 -46.09
N TYR A 618 40.30 29.98 -45.02
CA TYR A 618 41.57 29.32 -44.65
C TYR A 618 41.30 28.23 -43.60
#